data_AF-A0A849TDC0-F1
#
_entry.id   AF-A0A849TDC0-F1
#
_cell.length_a   1.000
_cell.length_b   1.000
_cell.length_c   1.000
_cell.angle_alpha   90.00
_cell.angle_beta   90.00
_cell.angle_gamma   90.00
#
_symmetry.space_group_name_H-M   'P 1'
#
loop_
_entity.id
_entity.type
_entity.pdbx_description
1 polymer ?
#
loop_
_entity_poly.entity_id
_entity_poly.type
_entity_poly.pdbx_seq_one_letter_code
_entity_poly.pdbx_strand_id
1 'polypeptide(L)'
;MLVRDFQEVLLRLEEVYIAGGANKPAKSVRTLIDALAEHLEKTVDQFVADARGKMAPEMSELVSKLQAETFDDRIVSQYATELAKIGCNQVLFEAAITRLKSDSQVKNPEAFAIANRYRNEPTQSDVEFRFSSKREALNFIYETFLTRAQDENKAGIIDRLTRWVTH
;
A
#
# COMPACT_ATOMS: atom_id res chain seq x y z
N MET A 1 -10.88 -7.62 -37.82
CA MET A 1 -12.31 -7.71 -37.46
C MET A 1 -12.81 -6.32 -37.16
N LEU A 2 -13.91 -5.90 -37.80
CA LEU A 2 -14.52 -4.61 -37.50
C LEU A 2 -15.26 -4.70 -36.16
N VAL A 3 -15.42 -3.57 -35.49
CA VAL A 3 -16.22 -3.47 -34.27
C VAL A 3 -17.67 -3.89 -34.53
N ARG A 4 -18.21 -3.62 -35.73
CA ARG A 4 -19.53 -4.12 -36.16
C ARG A 4 -19.62 -5.65 -36.09
N ASP A 5 -18.66 -6.36 -36.69
CA ASP A 5 -18.63 -7.83 -36.68
C ASP A 5 -18.52 -8.38 -35.25
N PHE A 6 -17.75 -7.70 -34.41
CA PHE A 6 -17.59 -8.06 -33.00
C PHE A 6 -18.87 -7.82 -32.19
N GLN A 7 -19.59 -6.73 -32.47
CA GLN A 7 -20.87 -6.41 -31.83
C GLN A 7 -21.92 -7.47 -32.13
N GLU A 8 -21.96 -8.01 -33.36
CA GLU A 8 -22.85 -9.12 -33.72
C GLU A 8 -22.56 -10.40 -32.91
N VAL A 9 -21.28 -10.69 -32.65
CA VAL A 9 -20.89 -11.82 -31.78
C VAL A 9 -21.35 -11.59 -30.35
N LEU A 10 -21.20 -10.35 -29.84
CA LEU A 10 -21.67 -10.00 -28.50
C LEU A 10 -23.19 -10.07 -28.36
N LEU A 11 -23.95 -9.67 -29.39
CA LEU A 11 -25.41 -9.79 -29.40
C LEU A 11 -25.85 -11.26 -29.29
N ARG A 12 -25.23 -12.16 -30.05
CA ARG A 12 -25.50 -13.60 -29.93
C ARG A 12 -25.11 -14.14 -28.56
N LEU A 13 -24.02 -13.66 -27.98
CA LEU A 13 -23.60 -14.03 -26.63
C LEU A 13 -24.60 -13.57 -25.55
N GLU A 14 -25.16 -12.36 -25.72
CA GLU A 14 -26.22 -11.84 -24.85
C GLU A 14 -27.46 -12.72 -24.90
N GLU A 15 -27.92 -13.11 -26.10
CA GLU A 15 -29.07 -14.00 -26.30
C GLU A 15 -28.87 -15.35 -25.61
N VAL A 16 -27.67 -15.94 -25.72
CA VAL A 16 -27.32 -17.19 -25.03
C VAL A 16 -27.37 -17.02 -23.52
N TYR A 17 -26.87 -15.90 -22.97
CA TYR A 17 -26.96 -15.63 -21.53
C TYR A 17 -28.40 -15.43 -21.06
N ILE A 18 -29.24 -14.74 -21.84
CA ILE A 18 -30.66 -14.55 -21.52
C ILE A 18 -31.39 -15.90 -21.53
N ALA A 19 -31.18 -16.72 -22.57
CA ALA A 19 -31.78 -18.04 -22.68
C ALA A 19 -31.36 -18.98 -21.53
N GLY A 20 -30.13 -18.83 -21.03
CA GLY A 20 -29.62 -19.56 -19.87
C GLY A 20 -30.03 -18.97 -18.50
N GLY A 21 -30.85 -17.92 -18.44
CA GLY A 21 -31.25 -17.25 -17.20
C GLY A 21 -30.15 -16.42 -16.53
N ALA A 22 -29.01 -16.22 -17.19
CA ALA A 22 -27.85 -15.48 -16.70
C ALA A 22 -28.01 -13.96 -16.98
N ASN A 23 -29.00 -13.35 -16.33
CA ASN A 23 -29.36 -11.94 -16.55
C ASN A 23 -28.26 -10.93 -16.19
N LYS A 24 -27.38 -11.25 -15.22
CA LYS A 24 -26.25 -10.40 -14.83
C LYS A 24 -25.18 -10.34 -15.93
N PRO A 25 -24.64 -11.48 -16.40
CA PRO A 25 -23.76 -11.51 -17.58
C PRO A 25 -24.36 -10.85 -18.82
N ALA A 26 -25.64 -11.10 -19.13
CA ALA A 26 -26.32 -10.47 -20.27
C ALA A 26 -26.28 -8.93 -20.19
N LYS A 27 -26.55 -8.35 -19.01
CA LYS A 27 -26.44 -6.89 -18.79
C LYS A 27 -25.02 -6.37 -19.01
N SER A 28 -24.00 -7.08 -18.53
CA SER A 28 -22.60 -6.69 -18.76
C SER A 28 -22.24 -6.71 -20.24
N VAL A 29 -22.71 -7.72 -20.99
CA VAL A 29 -22.52 -7.78 -22.43
C VAL A 29 -23.25 -6.64 -23.14
N ARG A 30 -24.48 -6.32 -22.74
CA ARG A 30 -25.23 -5.16 -23.26
C ARG A 30 -24.46 -3.85 -23.07
N THR A 31 -23.89 -3.62 -21.89
CA THR A 31 -23.06 -2.42 -21.64
C THR A 31 -21.87 -2.34 -22.58
N LEU A 32 -21.23 -3.47 -22.91
CA LEU A 32 -20.15 -3.51 -23.89
C LEU A 32 -20.64 -3.22 -25.31
N ILE A 33 -21.80 -3.77 -25.70
CA ILE A 33 -22.42 -3.49 -27.00
C ILE A 33 -22.72 -2.00 -27.16
N ASP A 34 -23.26 -1.36 -26.12
CA ASP A 34 -23.58 0.08 -26.12
C ASP A 34 -22.29 0.92 -26.23
N ALA A 35 -21.22 0.56 -25.52
CA ALA A 35 -19.93 1.24 -25.58
C ALA A 35 -19.24 1.15 -26.95
N LEU A 36 -19.62 0.17 -27.77
CA LEU A 36 -19.05 -0.05 -29.11
C LEU A 36 -19.87 0.62 -30.23
N ALA A 37 -21.09 1.09 -29.94
CA ALA A 37 -22.06 1.56 -30.94
C ALA A 37 -21.57 2.76 -31.77
N GLU A 38 -20.69 3.60 -31.23
CA GLU A 38 -20.13 4.78 -31.92
C GLU A 38 -18.84 4.47 -32.70
N HIS A 39 -18.41 3.22 -32.72
CA HIS A 39 -17.11 2.82 -33.25
C HIS A 39 -17.18 1.70 -34.30
N LEU A 40 -18.36 1.47 -34.89
CA LEU A 40 -18.63 0.34 -35.78
C LEU A 40 -17.69 0.23 -36.99
N GLU A 41 -17.26 1.38 -37.53
CA GLU A 41 -16.36 1.46 -38.70
C GLU A 41 -14.89 1.25 -38.34
N LYS A 42 -14.55 1.22 -37.04
CA LYS A 42 -13.18 0.96 -36.58
C LYS A 42 -12.93 -0.55 -36.57
N THR A 43 -11.67 -0.91 -36.74
CA THR A 43 -11.22 -2.25 -36.34
C THR A 43 -11.19 -2.34 -34.82
N VAL A 44 -11.34 -3.56 -34.28
CA VAL A 44 -11.23 -3.79 -32.83
C VAL A 44 -9.87 -3.34 -32.30
N ASP A 45 -8.78 -3.54 -33.05
CA ASP A 45 -7.45 -3.10 -32.66
C ASP A 45 -7.33 -1.57 -32.56
N GLN A 46 -7.93 -0.84 -33.49
CA GLN A 46 -7.98 0.63 -33.44
C GLN A 46 -8.83 1.13 -32.26
N PHE A 47 -9.99 0.51 -32.00
CA PHE A 47 -10.79 0.84 -30.83
C PHE A 47 -10.03 0.58 -29.52
N VAL A 48 -9.33 -0.54 -29.41
CA VAL A 48 -8.52 -0.89 -28.25
C VAL A 48 -7.34 0.08 -28.09
N ALA A 49 -6.67 0.46 -29.18
CA ALA A 49 -5.59 1.44 -29.15
C ALA A 49 -6.09 2.82 -28.70
N ASP A 50 -7.23 3.28 -29.22
CA ASP A 50 -7.85 4.55 -28.83
C ASP A 50 -8.30 4.54 -27.36
N ALA A 51 -8.93 3.45 -26.91
CA ALA A 51 -9.35 3.29 -25.53
C ALA A 51 -8.14 3.28 -24.58
N ARG A 52 -7.08 2.55 -24.93
CA ARG A 52 -5.82 2.57 -24.17
C ARG A 52 -5.17 3.94 -24.16
N GLY A 53 -5.19 4.66 -25.29
CA GLY A 53 -4.66 6.01 -25.41
C GLY A 53 -5.40 7.03 -24.55
N LYS A 54 -6.71 6.87 -24.36
CA LYS A 54 -7.53 7.70 -23.46
C LYS A 54 -7.33 7.34 -21.98
N MET A 55 -7.10 6.06 -21.67
CA MET A 55 -6.80 5.61 -20.30
C MET A 55 -5.37 5.90 -19.86
N ALA A 56 -4.41 6.02 -20.79
CA ALA A 56 -3.01 6.32 -20.49
C ALA A 56 -2.79 7.63 -19.70
N PRO A 57 -3.40 8.78 -20.06
CA PRO A 57 -3.28 9.99 -19.25
C PRO A 57 -3.95 9.88 -17.87
N GLU A 58 -5.09 9.19 -17.76
CA GLU A 58 -5.75 8.94 -16.45
C GLU A 58 -4.91 8.03 -15.56
N MET A 59 -4.25 7.03 -16.14
CA MET A 59 -3.31 6.17 -15.44
C MET A 59 -2.02 6.92 -15.07
N SER A 60 -1.57 7.84 -15.92
CA SER A 60 -0.43 8.71 -15.64
C SER A 60 -0.74 9.71 -14.53
N GLU A 61 -1.97 10.20 -14.40
CA GLU A 61 -2.41 11.02 -13.26
C GLU A 61 -2.54 10.20 -11.98
N LEU A 62 -3.03 8.95 -12.06
CA LEU A 62 -3.05 8.01 -10.94
C LEU A 62 -1.64 7.65 -10.48
N VAL A 63 -0.72 7.38 -11.40
CA VAL A 63 0.70 7.13 -11.11
C VAL A 63 1.37 8.37 -10.56
N SER A 64 1.06 9.57 -11.08
CA SER A 64 1.55 10.83 -10.51
C SER A 64 1.01 11.08 -9.10
N LYS A 65 -0.25 10.71 -8.82
CA LYS A 65 -0.84 10.76 -7.47
C LYS A 65 -0.25 9.71 -6.54
N LEU A 66 0.12 8.53 -7.04
CA LEU A 66 0.82 7.48 -6.29
C LEU A 66 2.30 7.84 -6.05
N GLN A 67 2.95 8.55 -6.98
CA GLN A 67 4.32 9.04 -6.85
C GLN A 67 4.42 10.31 -5.99
N ALA A 68 3.29 10.98 -5.70
CA ALA A 68 3.22 12.08 -4.74
C ALA A 68 3.24 11.64 -3.26
N GLU A 69 3.51 10.36 -2.96
CA GLU A 69 3.96 9.91 -1.63
C GLU A 69 5.48 10.12 -1.45
N THR A 70 6.03 11.23 -1.94
CA THR A 70 7.35 11.68 -1.51
C THR A 70 7.23 12.18 -0.08
N PHE A 71 7.72 11.37 0.87
CA PHE A 71 7.93 11.82 2.24
C PHE A 71 9.23 12.63 2.32
N ASP A 72 9.29 13.58 3.26
CA ASP A 72 10.55 14.27 3.54
C ASP A 72 11.53 13.33 4.28
N ASP A 73 12.52 12.82 3.56
CA ASP A 73 13.50 11.88 4.09
C ASP A 73 14.31 12.45 5.27
N ARG A 74 14.42 13.78 5.40
CA ARG A 74 15.09 14.42 6.54
C ARG A 74 14.26 14.23 7.81
N ILE A 75 12.95 14.46 7.72
CA ILE A 75 12.01 14.26 8.84
C ILE A 75 12.00 12.78 9.23
N VAL A 76 11.92 11.89 8.24
CA VAL A 76 11.91 10.44 8.49
C VAL A 76 13.21 9.99 9.16
N SER A 77 14.36 10.42 8.65
CA SER A 77 15.67 10.10 9.23
C SER A 77 15.81 10.60 10.66
N GLN A 78 15.39 11.84 10.92
CA GLN A 78 15.46 12.44 12.25
C GLN A 78 14.68 11.61 13.27
N TYR A 79 13.39 11.34 13.01
CA TYR A 79 12.55 10.62 13.95
C TYR A 79 12.95 9.15 14.09
N ALA A 80 13.26 8.44 13.00
CA ALA A 80 13.66 7.04 13.08
C ALA A 80 14.96 6.87 13.90
N THR A 81 15.97 7.69 13.60
CA THR A 81 17.26 7.66 14.31
C THR A 81 17.10 8.04 15.77
N GLU A 82 16.26 9.04 16.08
CA GLU A 82 15.98 9.42 17.46
C GLU A 82 15.33 8.26 18.22
N LEU A 83 14.29 7.63 17.66
CA LEU A 83 13.60 6.50 18.27
C LEU A 83 14.54 5.32 18.50
N ALA A 84 15.48 5.05 17.60
CA ALA A 84 16.45 3.98 17.80
C ALA A 84 17.51 4.32 18.86
N LYS A 85 17.98 5.56 18.93
CA LYS A 85 18.91 6.02 19.98
C LYS A 85 18.32 5.95 21.39
N ILE A 86 17.00 6.10 21.51
CA ILE A 86 16.28 5.97 22.78
C ILE A 86 16.37 4.54 23.35
N GLY A 87 16.55 3.53 22.49
CA GLY A 87 16.56 2.13 22.91
C GLY A 87 15.26 1.73 23.58
N CYS A 88 15.35 1.10 24.76
CA CYS A 88 14.22 0.61 25.54
C CYS A 88 13.81 1.53 26.71
N ASN A 89 14.22 2.81 26.69
CA ASN A 89 13.82 3.78 27.72
C ASN A 89 12.39 4.31 27.49
N GLN A 90 11.43 3.80 28.27
CA GLN A 90 10.00 4.14 28.17
C GLN A 90 9.72 5.65 28.23
N VAL A 91 10.34 6.37 29.17
CA VAL A 91 10.04 7.80 29.40
C VAL A 91 10.48 8.64 28.21
N LEU A 92 11.67 8.37 27.69
CA LEU A 92 12.19 9.06 26.51
C LEU A 92 11.38 8.70 25.26
N PHE A 93 10.96 7.44 25.14
CA PHE A 93 10.15 6.96 24.04
C PHE A 93 8.77 7.63 24.01
N GLU A 94 8.08 7.71 25.15
CA GLU A 94 6.79 8.40 25.26
C GLU A 94 6.88 9.88 24.88
N ALA A 95 7.97 10.55 25.28
CA ALA A 95 8.23 11.93 24.91
C ALA A 95 8.46 12.09 23.39
N ALA A 96 9.24 11.20 22.76
CA ALA A 96 9.48 11.21 21.32
C ALA A 96 8.20 10.93 20.52
N ILE A 97 7.41 9.94 20.94
CA ILE A 97 6.12 9.62 20.31
C ILE A 97 5.12 10.77 20.43
N THR A 98 5.08 11.45 21.57
CA THR A 98 4.21 12.61 21.78
C THR A 98 4.58 13.76 20.83
N ARG A 99 5.88 13.98 20.62
CA ARG A 99 6.38 14.97 19.66
C ARG A 99 6.00 14.60 18.23
N LEU A 100 6.28 13.36 17.82
CA LEU A 100 5.95 12.86 16.47
C LEU A 100 4.44 12.95 16.18
N LYS A 101 3.60 12.61 17.18
CA LYS A 101 2.13 12.75 17.08
C LYS A 101 1.70 14.19 16.82
N SER A 102 2.31 15.13 17.53
CA SER A 102 1.96 16.56 17.50
C SER A 102 2.62 17.33 16.35
N ASP A 103 3.62 16.73 15.69
CA ASP A 103 4.31 17.34 14.56
C ASP A 103 3.41 17.37 13.32
N SER A 104 3.08 18.57 12.88
CA SER A 104 2.23 18.83 11.71
C SER A 104 2.95 18.56 10.38
N GLN A 105 4.29 18.50 10.38
CA GLN A 105 5.07 18.14 9.21
C GLN A 105 5.04 16.63 8.95
N VAL A 106 4.76 15.81 9.97
CA VAL A 106 4.64 14.36 9.84
C VAL A 106 3.23 14.01 9.37
N LYS A 107 3.05 13.77 8.07
CA LYS A 107 1.79 13.29 7.48
C LYS A 107 1.83 11.76 7.41
N ASN A 108 0.82 11.18 6.72
CA ASN A 108 0.75 9.73 6.54
C ASN A 108 2.04 9.15 5.90
N PRO A 109 2.57 9.70 4.80
CA PRO A 109 3.76 9.14 4.15
C PRO A 109 4.98 9.13 5.08
N GLU A 110 5.23 10.24 5.80
CA GLU A 110 6.34 10.31 6.77
C GLU A 110 6.15 9.32 7.90
N ALA A 111 4.95 9.22 8.48
CA ALA A 111 4.68 8.29 9.57
C ALA A 111 4.89 6.82 9.14
N PHE A 112 4.54 6.47 7.90
CA PHE A 112 4.70 5.13 7.35
C PHE A 112 6.18 4.81 7.17
N ALA A 113 6.93 5.75 6.58
CA ALA A 113 8.36 5.62 6.37
C ALA A 113 9.13 5.56 7.71
N ILE A 114 8.75 6.37 8.70
CA ILE A 114 9.35 6.32 10.05
C ILE A 114 9.10 4.95 10.69
N ALA A 115 7.89 4.41 10.60
CA ALA A 115 7.54 3.11 11.17
C ALA A 115 8.36 1.97 10.57
N ASN A 116 8.47 1.93 9.23
CA ASN A 116 9.28 0.94 8.53
C ASN A 116 10.77 1.09 8.86
N ARG A 117 11.33 2.31 8.79
CA ARG A 117 12.74 2.56 9.08
C ARG A 117 13.10 2.20 10.52
N TYR A 118 12.30 2.65 11.49
CA TYR A 118 12.51 2.32 12.90
C TYR A 118 12.55 0.82 13.12
N ARG A 119 11.59 0.06 12.56
CA ARG A 119 11.52 -1.41 12.70
C ARG A 119 12.74 -2.12 12.14
N ASN A 120 13.21 -1.66 10.99
CA ASN A 120 14.27 -2.28 10.20
C ASN A 120 15.68 -1.90 10.67
N GLU A 121 15.84 -0.82 11.42
CA GLU A 121 17.15 -0.32 11.83
C GLU A 121 18.07 -1.34 12.53
N PRO A 122 17.60 -2.19 13.47
CA PRO A 122 18.48 -3.17 14.12
C PRO A 122 18.86 -4.35 13.22
N THR A 123 18.03 -4.68 12.25
CA THR A 123 18.21 -5.87 11.39
C THR A 123 18.69 -5.54 9.99
N GLN A 124 18.79 -4.25 9.63
CA GLN A 124 19.04 -3.76 8.27
C GLN A 124 18.17 -4.47 7.21
N SER A 125 16.94 -4.82 7.60
CA SER A 125 16.01 -5.57 6.75
C SER A 125 15.24 -4.63 5.84
N ASP A 126 14.91 -5.06 4.63
CA ASP A 126 14.12 -4.26 3.68
C ASP A 126 12.63 -4.64 3.68
N VAL A 127 12.10 -5.06 4.83
CA VAL A 127 10.69 -5.45 4.93
C VAL A 127 9.84 -4.19 5.04
N GLU A 128 9.00 -3.94 4.04
CA GLU A 128 8.04 -2.84 4.04
C GLU A 128 6.67 -3.31 4.50
N PHE A 129 6.17 -2.68 5.57
CA PHE A 129 4.80 -2.81 6.01
C PHE A 129 3.96 -1.71 5.39
N ARG A 130 2.75 -2.08 4.95
CA ARG A 130 1.75 -1.14 4.47
C ARG A 130 0.84 -0.73 5.62
N PHE A 131 0.57 0.56 5.71
CA PHE A 131 -0.30 1.14 6.72
C PHE A 131 -1.47 1.85 6.03
N SER A 132 -2.64 1.80 6.65
CA SER A 132 -3.83 2.49 6.18
C SER A 132 -3.96 3.91 6.78
N SER A 133 -3.26 4.21 7.88
CA SER A 133 -3.37 5.50 8.58
C SER A 133 -2.16 5.84 9.46
N LYS A 134 -1.87 7.13 9.68
CA LYS A 134 -0.81 7.58 10.62
C LYS A 134 -0.96 6.95 12.00
N ARG A 135 -2.20 6.77 12.49
CA ARG A 135 -2.48 6.12 13.77
C ARG A 135 -1.99 4.67 13.81
N GLU A 136 -2.22 3.92 12.75
CA GLU A 136 -1.78 2.53 12.65
C GLU A 136 -0.26 2.43 12.64
N ALA A 137 0.42 3.26 11.84
CA ALA A 137 1.88 3.32 11.82
C ALA A 137 2.47 3.68 13.19
N LEU A 138 1.83 4.60 13.94
CA LEU A 138 2.26 4.95 15.29
C LEU A 138 2.07 3.83 16.30
N ASN A 139 0.96 3.11 16.21
CA ASN A 139 0.74 1.93 17.05
C ASN A 139 1.78 0.85 16.73
N PHE A 140 2.13 0.66 15.46
CA PHE A 140 3.17 -0.27 15.04
C PHE A 140 4.56 0.10 15.60
N ILE A 141 4.92 1.39 15.64
CA ILE A 141 6.14 1.87 16.31
C ILE A 141 6.11 1.49 17.80
N TYR A 142 4.96 1.70 18.47
CA TYR A 142 4.77 1.36 19.88
C TYR A 142 4.91 -0.14 20.16
N GLU A 143 4.26 -0.98 19.36
CA GLU A 143 4.36 -2.45 19.46
C GLU A 143 5.79 -2.95 19.20
N THR A 144 6.49 -2.34 18.23
CA THR A 144 7.89 -2.63 17.95
C THR A 144 8.78 -2.30 19.15
N PHE A 145 8.56 -1.15 19.79
CA PHE A 145 9.29 -0.78 21.00
C PHE A 145 9.05 -1.79 22.14
N LEU A 146 7.79 -2.17 22.41
CA LEU A 146 7.47 -3.14 23.45
C LEU A 146 8.13 -4.49 23.20
N THR A 147 8.13 -4.94 21.95
CA THR A 147 8.79 -6.19 21.55
C THR A 147 10.29 -6.13 21.84
N ARG A 148 10.95 -5.02 21.48
CA ARG A 148 12.39 -4.82 21.78
C ARG A 148 12.69 -4.82 23.26
N ALA A 149 11.88 -4.11 24.05
CA ALA A 149 12.05 -4.06 25.50
C ALA A 149 11.86 -5.44 26.15
N GLN A 150 10.94 -6.25 25.63
CA GLN A 150 10.76 -7.63 26.09
C GLN A 150 11.94 -8.52 25.71
N ASP A 151 12.46 -8.40 24.48
CA ASP A 151 13.58 -9.20 24.00
C ASP A 151 14.89 -8.86 24.74
N GLU A 152 15.14 -7.58 25.03
CA GLU A 152 16.29 -7.15 25.84
C GLU A 152 16.22 -7.70 27.28
N ASN A 153 15.03 -7.67 27.90
CA ASN A 153 14.82 -8.25 29.22
C ASN A 153 15.04 -9.77 29.23
N LYS A 154 14.55 -10.49 28.22
CA LYS A 154 14.77 -11.94 28.08
C LYS A 154 16.24 -12.26 27.88
N ALA A 155 16.94 -11.51 27.01
CA ALA A 155 18.38 -11.69 26.79
C ALA A 155 19.17 -11.48 28.10
N GLY A 156 18.84 -10.46 28.89
CA GLY A 156 19.47 -10.21 30.18
C GLY A 156 19.15 -11.25 31.27
N ILE A 157 18.03 -11.99 31.16
CA ILE A 157 17.74 -13.15 32.03
C ILE A 157 18.57 -14.36 31.60
N ILE A 158 18.62 -14.66 30.29
CA ILE A 158 19.39 -15.77 29.75
C ILE A 158 20.87 -15.60 30.09
N ASP A 159 21.44 -14.42 29.82
CA ASP A 159 22.84 -14.13 30.11
C ASP A 159 23.17 -14.32 31.60
N ARG A 160 22.31 -13.85 32.50
CA ARG A 160 22.43 -14.12 33.93
C ARG A 160 22.41 -15.63 34.22
N LEU A 161 21.43 -16.37 33.72
CA LEU A 161 21.34 -17.82 33.95
C LEU A 161 22.55 -18.58 33.41
N THR A 162 23.06 -18.23 32.23
CA THR A 162 24.22 -18.90 31.63
C THR A 162 25.53 -18.56 32.33
N ARG A 163 25.66 -17.38 32.93
CA ARG A 163 26.87 -16.97 33.66
C ARG A 163 27.10 -17.77 34.95
N TRP A 164 26.03 -18.34 35.53
CA TRP A 164 26.11 -19.18 36.75
C TRP A 164 26.39 -20.66 36.46
N VAL A 165 26.32 -21.12 35.21
CA VAL A 165 26.53 -22.54 34.85
C VAL A 165 28.01 -22.85 34.55
N THR A 166 28.88 -21.83 34.46
CA THR A 166 30.30 -21.97 34.07
C THR A 166 31.29 -21.88 35.24
N HIS A 167 30.84 -22.00 36.49
CA HIS A 167 31.72 -22.07 37.68
C HIS A 167 31.50 -23.35 38.48
#